data_AF-A0A2T3LC45-F1
#
_entry.id   AF-A0A2T3LC45-F1
#
_cell.length_a   1.000
_cell.length_b   1.000
_cell.length_c   1.000
_cell.angle_alpha   90.00
_cell.angle_beta   90.00
_cell.angle_gamma   90.00
#
_symmetry.space_group_name_H-M   'P 1'
#
loop_
_entity.id
_entity.type
_entity.pdbx_description
1 polymer ?
#
loop_
_entity_poly.entity_id
_entity_poly.type
_entity_poly.pdbx_seq_one_letter_code
_entity_poly.pdbx_strand_id
1 'polypeptide(L)'
;MEISRNQLKQTLDVLSQGYVCLDENLRQGVLVYIESQLIEQTVERDQYLSLECFHCDYPYARMGSATDIDFFNGQEMPKEDKPFIGDRFNTIDIRICSVVGTHLSKPVYRWKTIGRFQEHEILEAINALIVSLGSDEYFSYCASCHEVKPTGYLNNNACDCGSETMQDIAGFKDNNLSVAY
;
A
#
# COMPACT_ATOMS: atom_id res chain seq x y z
N MET A 1 -10.03 -8.51 -12.99
CA MET A 1 -8.76 -8.01 -13.58
C MET A 1 -7.72 -9.08 -13.35
N GLU A 2 -6.99 -9.52 -14.38
CA GLU A 2 -6.00 -10.58 -14.24
C GLU A 2 -4.67 -9.97 -13.79
N ILE A 3 -4.16 -10.38 -12.63
CA ILE A 3 -2.87 -9.91 -12.10
C ILE A 3 -1.78 -10.76 -12.74
N SER A 4 -0.79 -10.12 -13.34
CA SER A 4 0.36 -10.83 -13.92
C SER A 4 1.37 -11.25 -12.86
N ARG A 5 2.11 -12.33 -13.15
CA ARG A 5 3.22 -12.82 -12.31
C ARG A 5 4.27 -11.75 -12.00
N ASN A 6 4.57 -10.88 -12.96
CA ASN A 6 5.54 -9.79 -12.79
C ASN A 6 5.02 -8.73 -11.80
N GLN A 7 3.73 -8.38 -11.88
CA GLN A 7 3.11 -7.45 -10.93
C GLN A 7 3.10 -8.03 -9.51
N LEU A 8 2.83 -9.33 -9.35
CA LEU A 8 2.93 -10.00 -8.05
C LEU A 8 4.35 -10.00 -7.49
N LYS A 9 5.35 -10.25 -8.33
CA LYS A 9 6.76 -10.23 -7.90
C LYS A 9 7.18 -8.84 -7.41
N GLN A 10 6.87 -7.80 -8.18
CA GLN A 10 7.15 -6.43 -7.77
C GLN A 10 6.35 -6.02 -6.52
N THR A 11 5.10 -6.46 -6.40
CA THR A 11 4.30 -6.28 -5.18
C THR A 11 4.96 -6.92 -3.96
N LEU A 12 5.46 -8.15 -4.10
CA LEU A 12 6.20 -8.84 -3.04
C LEU A 12 7.46 -8.07 -2.64
N ASP A 13 8.21 -7.54 -3.60
CA ASP A 13 9.41 -6.73 -3.32
C ASP A 13 9.06 -5.46 -2.54
N VAL A 14 7.98 -4.76 -2.94
CA VAL A 14 7.50 -3.54 -2.26
C VAL A 14 7.02 -3.83 -0.83
N LEU A 15 6.27 -4.91 -0.63
CA LEU A 15 5.77 -5.34 0.68
C LEU A 15 6.91 -5.73 1.62
N SER A 16 7.89 -6.49 1.11
CA SER A 16 9.02 -6.97 1.90
C SER A 16 9.94 -5.83 2.37
N GLN A 17 9.92 -4.69 1.66
CA GLN A 17 10.66 -3.48 2.04
C GLN A 17 9.90 -2.58 3.03
N GLY A 18 8.69 -2.95 3.45
CA GLY A 18 7.96 -2.24 4.49
C GLY A 18 7.39 -0.87 4.06
N TYR A 19 7.12 -0.65 2.77
CA TYR A 19 6.53 0.62 2.31
C TYR A 19 5.02 0.71 2.49
N VAL A 20 4.37 -0.35 2.94
CA VAL A 20 2.91 -0.46 2.96
C VAL A 20 2.41 -0.43 4.40
N CYS A 21 1.39 0.39 4.66
CA CYS A 21 0.68 0.41 5.93
C CYS A 21 -0.81 0.18 5.67
N LEU A 22 -1.32 -0.95 6.14
CA LEU A 22 -2.75 -1.23 6.08
C LEU A 22 -3.38 -1.03 7.46
N ASP A 23 -4.66 -0.68 7.46
CA ASP A 23 -5.46 -0.68 8.68
C ASP A 23 -5.59 -2.09 9.27
N GLU A 24 -5.69 -2.21 10.59
CA GLU A 24 -5.67 -3.50 11.30
C GLU A 24 -6.73 -4.47 10.78
N ASN A 25 -7.91 -3.93 10.49
CA ASN A 25 -9.07 -4.65 9.97
C ASN A 25 -8.83 -5.29 8.59
N LEU A 26 -7.82 -4.85 7.85
CA LEU A 26 -7.52 -5.31 6.50
C LEU A 26 -6.32 -6.25 6.42
N ARG A 27 -5.33 -6.10 7.31
CA ARG A 27 -4.01 -6.74 7.18
C ARG A 27 -4.08 -8.25 6.98
N GLN A 28 -4.85 -8.95 7.80
CA GLN A 28 -4.90 -10.41 7.76
C GLN A 28 -5.56 -10.92 6.47
N GLY A 29 -6.70 -10.34 6.09
CA GLY A 29 -7.40 -10.72 4.85
C GLY A 29 -6.59 -10.43 3.60
N VAL A 30 -5.97 -9.25 3.54
CA VAL A 30 -5.10 -8.83 2.43
C VAL A 30 -3.86 -9.74 2.34
N LEU A 31 -3.21 -10.05 3.47
CA LEU A 31 -2.09 -10.99 3.52
C LEU A 31 -2.47 -12.34 2.93
N VAL A 32 -3.56 -12.95 3.41
CA VAL A 32 -4.03 -14.26 2.94
C VAL A 32 -4.34 -14.23 1.44
N TYR A 33 -4.98 -13.17 0.95
CA TYR A 33 -5.28 -13.03 -0.48
C TYR A 33 -4.01 -12.96 -1.34
N ILE A 34 -3.06 -12.09 -0.99
CA ILE A 34 -1.81 -11.92 -1.75
C ILE A 34 -0.98 -13.21 -1.71
N GLU A 35 -0.86 -13.84 -0.54
CA GLU A 35 -0.19 -15.13 -0.37
C GLU A 35 -0.81 -16.23 -1.25
N SER A 36 -2.14 -16.29 -1.33
CA SER A 36 -2.85 -17.24 -2.20
C SER A 36 -2.53 -16.99 -3.67
N GLN A 37 -2.51 -15.73 -4.11
CA GLN A 37 -2.15 -15.37 -5.49
C GLN A 37 -0.68 -15.73 -5.83
N LEU A 38 0.25 -15.53 -4.89
CA LEU A 38 1.66 -15.91 -5.07
C LEU A 38 1.83 -17.43 -5.26
N ILE A 39 1.08 -18.23 -4.50
CA ILE A 39 1.08 -19.70 -4.62
C ILE A 39 0.45 -20.13 -5.94
N GLU A 40 -0.73 -19.60 -6.27
CA GLU A 40 -1.47 -19.94 -7.49
C GLU A 40 -0.63 -19.69 -8.75
N GLN A 41 0.13 -18.60 -8.79
CA GLN A 41 0.97 -18.23 -9.94
C GLN A 41 2.41 -18.76 -9.86
N THR A 42 2.73 -19.59 -8.86
CA THR A 42 4.06 -20.19 -8.67
C THR A 42 5.19 -19.13 -8.68
N VAL A 43 5.00 -18.03 -7.94
CA VAL A 43 6.02 -16.99 -7.77
C VAL A 43 7.08 -17.51 -6.80
N GLU A 44 8.33 -17.62 -7.25
CA GLU A 44 9.46 -18.00 -6.42
C GLU A 44 9.78 -16.91 -5.40
N ARG A 45 10.10 -17.31 -4.16
CA ARG A 45 10.29 -16.39 -3.05
C ARG A 45 11.16 -17.00 -1.97
N ASP A 46 12.07 -16.17 -1.45
CA ASP A 46 13.00 -16.55 -0.38
C ASP A 46 12.34 -16.48 1.00
N GLN A 47 11.27 -15.68 1.14
CA GLN A 47 10.56 -15.45 2.39
C GLN A 47 9.05 -15.32 2.16
N TYR A 48 8.26 -15.70 3.17
CA TYR A 48 6.81 -15.50 3.20
C TYR A 48 6.49 -14.11 3.74
N LEU A 49 5.38 -13.52 3.28
CA LEU A 49 4.88 -12.29 3.87
C LEU A 49 4.39 -12.55 5.29
N SER A 50 4.61 -11.57 6.15
CA SER A 50 4.09 -11.55 7.52
C SER A 50 3.24 -10.30 7.73
N LEU A 51 2.50 -10.23 8.84
CA LEU A 51 1.71 -9.05 9.18
C LEU A 51 2.56 -7.79 9.34
N GLU A 52 3.83 -7.94 9.74
CA GLU A 52 4.78 -6.83 9.88
C GLU A 52 5.09 -6.13 8.54
N CYS A 53 4.98 -6.85 7.41
CA CYS A 53 5.15 -6.27 6.07
C CYS A 53 4.07 -5.22 5.72
N PHE A 54 2.99 -5.16 6.51
CA PHE A 54 1.86 -4.24 6.33
C PHE A 54 1.78 -3.19 7.44
N HIS A 55 2.81 -3.09 8.28
CA HIS A 55 2.93 -2.09 9.31
C HIS A 55 4.16 -1.20 9.03
N CYS A 56 3.92 0.10 8.90
CA CYS A 56 4.99 1.06 8.68
C CYS A 56 4.60 2.43 9.23
N ASP A 57 5.50 3.04 9.99
CA ASP A 57 5.36 4.40 10.52
C ASP A 57 5.43 5.45 9.41
N TYR A 58 6.19 5.18 8.34
CA TYR A 58 6.49 6.08 7.24
C TYR A 58 6.12 5.47 5.88
N PRO A 59 4.85 5.12 5.64
CA PRO A 59 4.46 4.34 4.46
C PRO A 59 4.39 5.20 3.19
N TYR A 60 4.54 4.52 2.05
CA TYR A 60 4.30 5.05 0.71
C TYR A 60 3.04 4.49 0.06
N ALA A 61 2.46 3.43 0.62
CA ALA A 61 1.15 2.96 0.25
C ALA A 61 0.30 2.76 1.50
N ARG A 62 -0.97 3.17 1.43
CA ARG A 62 -1.96 2.97 2.48
C ARG A 62 -3.22 2.35 1.92
N MET A 63 -3.79 1.43 2.68
CA MET A 63 -5.16 0.97 2.49
C MET A 63 -5.86 1.06 3.84
N GLY A 64 -6.94 1.82 3.90
CA GLY A 64 -7.74 1.98 5.12
C GLY A 64 -9.18 1.60 4.87
N SER A 65 -9.84 1.08 5.91
CA SER A 65 -11.28 0.87 5.91
C SER A 65 -11.90 1.71 7.01
N ALA A 66 -13.07 2.30 6.75
CA ALA A 66 -13.85 2.98 7.79
C ALA A 66 -14.61 1.99 8.69
N THR A 67 -14.70 0.72 8.29
CA THR A 67 -15.44 -0.35 8.97
C THR A 67 -14.62 -1.63 9.09
N ASP A 68 -14.97 -2.48 10.06
CA ASP A 68 -14.44 -3.83 10.16
C ASP A 68 -14.89 -4.65 8.93
N ILE A 69 -13.97 -5.44 8.36
CA ILE A 69 -14.25 -6.23 7.16
C ILE A 69 -14.27 -7.72 7.53
N ASP A 70 -15.37 -8.40 7.24
CA ASP A 70 -15.46 -9.85 7.39
C ASP A 70 -14.98 -10.56 6.13
N PHE A 71 -13.73 -11.03 6.15
CA PHE A 71 -13.13 -11.78 5.04
C PHE A 71 -13.57 -13.26 4.97
N PHE A 72 -14.14 -13.80 6.04
CA PHE A 72 -14.34 -15.24 6.21
C PHE A 72 -15.82 -15.63 6.41
N ASN A 73 -16.74 -14.68 6.22
CA ASN A 73 -18.18 -14.82 6.49
C ASN A 73 -18.45 -15.37 7.90
N GLY A 74 -17.61 -14.98 8.88
CA GLY A 74 -17.68 -15.44 10.26
C GLY A 74 -18.90 -14.91 11.01
N GLN A 75 -19.53 -13.84 10.54
CA GLN A 75 -20.77 -13.30 11.11
C GLN A 75 -21.76 -12.89 10.02
N GLU A 76 -22.61 -13.81 9.58
CA GLU A 76 -23.93 -13.44 9.05
C GLU A 76 -24.77 -12.84 10.18
N MET A 77 -24.48 -11.59 10.57
CA MET A 77 -25.42 -10.80 11.33
C MET A 77 -26.59 -10.48 10.39
N PRO A 78 -27.84 -10.85 10.74
CA PRO A 78 -28.98 -10.53 9.91
C PRO A 78 -29.04 -9.01 9.79
N LYS A 79 -28.82 -8.50 8.56
CA LYS A 79 -28.96 -7.08 8.24
C LYS A 79 -30.42 -6.71 8.46
N GLU A 80 -30.78 -6.31 9.67
CA GLU A 80 -32.09 -5.76 9.97
C GLU A 80 -32.29 -4.49 9.12
N ASP A 81 -33.42 -4.46 8.40
CA ASP A 81 -33.93 -3.38 7.56
C ASP A 81 -33.96 -2.03 8.30
N LYS A 82 -32.83 -1.32 8.34
CA LYS A 82 -32.78 0.11 8.64
C LYS A 82 -32.55 0.88 7.35
N PRO A 83 -33.24 2.02 7.15
CA PRO A 83 -33.07 2.83 5.94
C PRO A 83 -31.63 3.34 5.88
N PHE A 84 -30.86 2.74 4.99
CA PHE A 84 -29.39 2.80 4.97
C PHE A 84 -28.91 4.09 4.28
N ILE A 85 -28.90 5.20 5.03
CA ILE A 85 -28.27 6.46 4.59
C ILE A 85 -26.77 6.48 4.93
N GLY A 86 -26.30 5.59 5.82
CA GLY A 86 -24.92 5.52 6.30
C GLY A 86 -23.91 4.76 5.44
N ASP A 87 -24.33 3.95 4.46
CA ASP A 87 -23.44 3.04 3.70
C ASP A 87 -22.59 3.81 2.70
N ARG A 88 -23.02 5.02 2.35
CA ARG A 88 -22.34 5.85 1.36
C ARG A 88 -20.97 6.37 1.84
N PHE A 89 -20.62 6.12 3.10
CA PHE A 89 -19.38 6.59 3.72
C PHE A 89 -18.47 5.47 4.23
N ASN A 90 -18.90 4.20 4.16
CA ASN A 90 -18.09 3.05 4.56
C ASN A 90 -17.21 2.63 3.38
N THR A 91 -16.11 3.36 3.15
CA THR A 91 -15.22 3.10 2.03
C THR A 91 -13.91 2.48 2.46
N ILE A 92 -13.40 1.62 1.59
CA ILE A 92 -12.02 1.17 1.56
C ILE A 92 -11.27 2.13 0.63
N ASP A 93 -10.31 2.86 1.18
CA ASP A 93 -9.53 3.86 0.46
C ASP A 93 -8.11 3.35 0.22
N ILE A 94 -7.62 3.44 -1.02
CA ILE A 94 -6.22 3.18 -1.36
C ILE A 94 -5.53 4.50 -1.70
N ARG A 95 -4.40 4.76 -1.05
CA ARG A 95 -3.61 5.98 -1.27
C ARG A 95 -2.15 5.62 -1.48
N ILE A 96 -1.52 6.26 -2.47
CA ILE A 96 -0.09 6.14 -2.74
C ILE A 96 0.57 7.49 -2.56
N CYS A 97 1.73 7.50 -1.91
CA CYS A 97 2.58 8.66 -1.74
C CYS A 97 3.68 8.67 -2.80
N SER A 98 3.80 9.79 -3.51
CA SER A 98 4.97 10.07 -4.35
C SER A 98 5.87 11.11 -3.70
N VAL A 99 7.14 11.08 -4.03
CA VAL A 99 8.10 12.11 -3.58
C VAL A 99 8.34 13.10 -4.70
N VAL A 100 7.97 14.35 -4.45
CA VAL A 100 8.17 15.46 -5.36
C VAL A 100 9.28 16.34 -4.81
N GLY A 101 10.30 16.57 -5.62
CA GLY A 101 11.44 17.40 -5.24
C GLY A 101 12.32 17.64 -6.46
N THR A 102 13.23 18.59 -6.33
CA THR A 102 14.39 18.76 -7.21
C THR A 102 15.64 18.73 -6.32
N HIS A 103 16.82 18.51 -6.89
CA HIS A 103 18.10 18.47 -6.15
C HIS A 103 18.40 19.72 -5.29
N LEU A 104 17.64 20.81 -5.47
CA LEU A 104 17.82 22.10 -4.79
C LEU A 104 16.80 22.35 -3.66
N SER A 105 15.84 21.45 -3.45
CA SER A 105 14.73 21.63 -2.51
C SER A 105 14.48 20.40 -1.66
N LYS A 106 14.03 20.58 -0.41
CA LYS A 106 13.61 19.47 0.45
C LYS A 106 12.53 18.60 -0.24
N PRO A 107 12.55 17.27 -0.05
CA PRO A 107 11.54 16.39 -0.61
C PRO A 107 10.16 16.72 -0.04
N VAL A 108 9.15 16.71 -0.91
CA VAL A 108 7.74 16.92 -0.56
C VAL A 108 6.97 15.64 -0.85
N TYR A 109 6.27 15.13 0.15
CA TYR A 109 5.48 13.90 0.05
C TYR A 109 4.05 14.23 -0.37
N ARG A 110 3.59 13.65 -1.49
CA ARG A 110 2.24 13.89 -2.03
C ARG A 110 1.43 12.61 -2.10
N TRP A 111 0.35 12.57 -1.32
CA TRP A 111 -0.62 11.49 -1.34
C TRP A 111 -1.65 11.66 -2.46
N LYS A 112 -1.87 10.60 -3.23
CA LYS A 112 -2.91 10.49 -4.25
C LYS A 112 -3.84 9.32 -3.86
N THR A 113 -5.15 9.56 -3.87
CA THR A 113 -6.13 8.47 -3.75
C THR A 113 -6.23 7.76 -5.10
N ILE A 114 -5.96 6.45 -5.11
CA ILE A 114 -5.98 5.63 -6.32
C ILE A 114 -7.36 4.98 -6.52
N GLY A 115 -8.05 4.67 -5.43
CA GLY A 115 -9.40 4.11 -5.50
C GLY A 115 -10.14 4.27 -4.19
N ARG A 116 -11.47 4.25 -4.32
CA ARG A 116 -12.42 4.16 -3.21
C ARG A 116 -13.41 3.05 -3.56
N PHE A 117 -13.53 2.09 -2.67
CA PHE A 117 -14.31 0.88 -2.86
C PHE A 117 -15.31 0.74 -1.73
N GLN A 118 -16.44 0.12 -1.99
CA GLN A 118 -17.37 -0.31 -0.94
C GLN A 118 -16.85 -1.59 -0.29
N GLU A 119 -17.35 -1.91 0.91
CA GLU A 119 -16.97 -3.13 1.65
C GLU A 119 -17.13 -4.41 0.81
N HIS A 120 -18.24 -4.53 0.05
CA HIS A 120 -18.49 -5.69 -0.79
C HIS A 120 -17.55 -5.81 -2.00
N GLU A 121 -16.77 -4.76 -2.29
CA GLU A 121 -15.76 -4.70 -3.36
C GLU A 121 -14.33 -4.93 -2.80
N ILE A 122 -14.20 -5.57 -1.63
CA ILE A 122 -12.90 -5.77 -0.98
C ILE A 122 -11.89 -6.51 -1.87
N LEU A 123 -12.33 -7.47 -2.68
CA LEU A 123 -11.42 -8.21 -3.57
C LEU A 123 -10.93 -7.30 -4.71
N GLU A 124 -11.80 -6.47 -5.26
CA GLU A 124 -11.45 -5.44 -6.24
C GLU A 124 -10.48 -4.42 -5.65
N ALA A 125 -10.68 -4.02 -4.40
CA ALA A 125 -9.79 -3.13 -3.68
C ALA A 125 -8.39 -3.77 -3.50
N ILE A 126 -8.31 -5.03 -3.07
CA ILE A 126 -7.03 -5.74 -2.94
C ILE A 126 -6.34 -5.85 -4.31
N ASN A 127 -7.08 -6.17 -5.36
CA ASN A 127 -6.52 -6.24 -6.71
C ASN A 127 -5.99 -4.87 -7.19
N ALA A 128 -6.70 -3.78 -6.87
CA ALA A 128 -6.24 -2.43 -7.16
C ALA A 128 -4.97 -2.07 -6.36
N LEU A 129 -4.85 -2.52 -5.11
CA LEU A 129 -3.63 -2.39 -4.33
C LEU A 129 -2.47 -3.11 -5.02
N ILE A 130 -2.64 -4.40 -5.36
CA ILE A 130 -1.60 -5.20 -6.04
C ILE A 130 -1.17 -4.55 -7.35
N VAL A 131 -2.12 -4.09 -8.18
CA VAL A 131 -1.79 -3.41 -9.44
C VAL A 131 -1.06 -2.10 -9.20
N SER A 132 -1.38 -1.36 -8.13
CA SER A 132 -0.69 -0.11 -7.79
C SER A 132 0.75 -0.37 -7.31
N LEU A 133 0.95 -1.39 -6.47
CA LEU A 133 2.27 -1.75 -5.94
C LEU A 133 3.17 -2.35 -7.03
N GLY A 134 2.59 -3.13 -7.95
CA GLY A 134 3.26 -3.74 -9.09
C GLY A 134 3.38 -2.83 -10.31
N SER A 135 3.12 -1.53 -10.20
CA SER A 135 3.18 -0.57 -11.31
C SER A 135 4.39 0.34 -11.20
N ASP A 136 5.15 0.42 -12.29
CA ASP A 136 6.26 1.37 -12.46
C ASP A 136 5.83 2.84 -12.41
N GLU A 137 4.52 3.13 -12.52
CA GLU A 137 3.98 4.48 -12.27
C GLU A 137 4.21 4.92 -10.82
N TYR A 138 4.17 3.99 -9.87
CA TYR A 138 4.17 4.27 -8.43
C TYR A 138 5.40 3.76 -7.70
N PHE A 139 5.98 2.66 -8.19
CA PHE A 139 7.14 2.01 -7.59
C PHE A 139 8.05 1.50 -8.70
N SER A 140 9.31 1.93 -8.73
CA SER A 140 10.24 1.56 -9.79
C SER A 140 11.50 0.92 -9.21
N TYR A 141 12.09 -0.04 -9.93
CA TYR A 141 13.31 -0.71 -9.51
C TYR A 141 14.56 0.18 -9.68
N CYS A 142 15.35 0.34 -8.62
CA CYS A 142 16.67 0.99 -8.66
C CYS A 142 17.75 -0.08 -8.90
N ALA A 143 18.35 -0.09 -10.09
CA ALA A 143 19.42 -1.03 -10.42
C ALA A 143 20.69 -0.87 -9.55
N SER A 144 20.87 0.28 -8.90
CA SER A 144 22.05 0.59 -8.08
C SER A 144 21.97 0.02 -6.67
N CYS A 145 20.80 0.09 -6.00
CA CYS A 145 20.62 -0.51 -4.67
C CYS A 145 19.92 -1.87 -4.70
N HIS A 146 19.52 -2.35 -5.89
CA HIS A 146 18.77 -3.59 -6.07
C HIS A 146 17.44 -3.65 -5.32
N GLU A 147 16.81 -2.49 -5.07
CA GLU A 147 15.53 -2.36 -4.37
C GLU A 147 14.49 -1.66 -5.24
N VAL A 148 13.23 -1.79 -4.85
CA VAL A 148 12.12 -1.05 -5.46
C VAL A 148 11.94 0.25 -4.69
N LYS A 149 11.70 1.38 -5.35
CA LYS A 149 11.55 2.68 -4.67
C LYS A 149 10.27 3.38 -5.11
N PRO A 150 9.60 4.13 -4.22
CA PRO A 150 8.46 4.95 -4.58
C PRO A 150 8.82 5.97 -5.67
N THR A 151 7.90 6.25 -6.59
CA THR A 151 8.13 7.19 -7.67
C THR A 151 8.57 8.56 -7.16
N GLY A 152 9.61 9.09 -7.80
CA GLY A 152 10.22 10.37 -7.47
C GLY A 152 11.43 10.29 -6.53
N TYR A 153 11.71 9.11 -5.93
CA TYR A 153 13.01 8.84 -5.32
C TYR A 153 14.13 8.71 -6.36
N LEU A 154 13.87 8.01 -7.47
CA LEU A 154 14.89 7.76 -8.50
C LEU A 154 15.23 9.00 -9.33
N ASN A 155 14.24 9.85 -9.62
CA ASN A 155 14.41 11.05 -10.44
C ASN A 155 15.19 12.18 -9.73
N ASN A 156 15.46 12.04 -8.44
CA ASN A 156 16.10 13.06 -7.61
C ASN A 156 17.55 12.75 -7.22
N ASN A 157 18.17 11.70 -7.78
CA ASN A 157 19.40 11.09 -7.23
C ASN A 157 19.24 10.74 -5.73
N ALA A 158 18.00 10.58 -5.24
CA ALA A 158 17.70 10.22 -3.86
C ALA A 158 17.71 8.69 -3.64
N CYS A 159 18.02 7.91 -4.67
CA CYS A 159 18.58 6.57 -4.47
C CYS A 159 20.03 6.76 -3.96
N ASP A 160 20.16 7.32 -2.75
CA ASP A 160 21.42 7.43 -2.04
C ASP A 160 21.67 6.04 -1.46
N CYS A 161 22.24 5.15 -2.29
CA CYS A 161 22.32 3.69 -2.11
C CYS A 161 23.16 3.24 -0.88
N GLY A 162 23.25 4.06 0.17
CA GLY A 162 23.99 3.83 1.40
C GLY A 162 23.82 4.90 2.49
N SER A 163 22.86 5.83 2.41
CA SER A 163 22.73 6.92 3.41
C SER A 163 21.30 7.42 3.65
N GLU A 164 20.38 6.54 4.02
CA GLU A 164 19.21 6.96 4.80
C GLU A 164 19.65 7.21 6.25
N THR A 165 20.32 8.33 6.51
CA THR A 165 20.49 8.83 7.88
C THR A 165 19.19 9.45 8.37
N MET A 166 18.86 9.22 9.66
CA MET A 166 17.67 9.66 10.43
C MET A 166 17.14 11.11 10.26
N GLN A 167 17.75 11.96 9.43
CA GLN A 167 17.32 13.33 9.17
C GLN A 167 16.09 13.45 8.25
N ASP A 168 15.84 12.48 7.36
CA ASP A 168 14.68 12.51 6.46
C ASP A 168 13.35 12.20 7.16
N ILE A 169 13.42 11.51 8.31
CA ILE A 169 12.27 11.21 9.18
C ILE A 169 11.64 12.50 9.75
N ALA A 170 12.44 13.53 10.03
CA ALA A 170 11.96 14.80 10.57
C ALA A 170 11.13 15.59 9.53
N GLY A 171 11.57 15.60 8.27
CA GLY A 171 10.84 16.25 7.17
C GLY A 171 9.54 15.54 6.80
N PHE A 172 9.48 14.21 6.96
CA PHE A 172 8.24 13.44 6.77
C PHE A 172 7.22 13.69 7.90
N LYS A 173 7.68 13.80 9.15
CA LYS A 173 6.79 14.11 10.30
C LYS A 173 6.11 15.47 10.16
N ASP A 174 6.86 16.50 9.79
CA ASP A 174 6.32 17.86 9.65
C ASP A 174 5.22 17.95 8.56
N ASN A 175 5.39 17.21 7.46
CA ASN A 175 4.41 17.21 6.36
C ASN A 175 3.19 16.30 6.60
N ASN A 176 3.30 15.26 7.43
CA ASN A 176 2.15 14.40 7.76
C ASN A 176 1.31 14.93 8.93
N LEU A 177 1.89 15.74 9.81
CA LEU A 177 1.14 16.45 10.87
C LEU A 177 0.30 17.61 10.33
N SER A 178 0.67 18.21 9.18
CA SER A 178 -0.08 19.33 8.60
C SER A 178 -1.33 18.94 7.80
N VAL A 179 -1.59 17.64 7.59
CA VAL A 179 -2.76 17.12 6.85
C VAL A 179 -3.79 16.47 7.79
N ALA A 180 -3.55 16.53 9.11
CA ALA A 180 -4.44 16.00 10.14
C ALA A 180 -5.31 17.10 10.81
N TYR A 181 -5.84 18.04 10.01
CA TYR A 181 -6.91 18.97 10.40
C TYR A 181 -7.85 19.26 9.23
#